data_AF-A0A949P7S7-F1
#
_entry.id   AF-A0A949P7S7-F1
#
_cell.length_a   1.000
_cell.length_b   1.000
_cell.length_c   1.000
_cell.angle_alpha   90.00
_cell.angle_beta   90.00
_cell.angle_gamma   90.00
#
_symmetry.space_group_name_H-M   'P 1'
#
loop_
_entity.id
_entity.type
_entity.pdbx_description
1 polymer ?
#
loop_
_entity_poly.entity_id
_entity_poly.type
_entity_poly.pdbx_seq_one_letter_code
_entity_poly.pdbx_strand_id
1 'polypeptide(L)'
;MDTQIETERLARTLGVRELRSELASVVRSAAAGERTIVTSGGHPVAQVGPLDADAPDLARLISAGSVIPPRRTSEWRPPAPVTVWAGVRIDQVLRELRG
;
A
#
# COMPACT_ATOMS: atom_id res chain seq x y z
N MET A 1 -13.43 -0.94 7.96
CA MET A 1 -12.08 -0.36 7.89
C MET A 1 -11.11 -1.51 8.12
N ASP A 2 -11.12 -2.48 7.20
CA ASP A 2 -10.69 -3.87 7.49
C ASP A 2 -9.83 -4.46 6.36
N THR A 3 -9.22 -3.63 5.54
CA THR A 3 -8.51 -4.10 4.33
C THR A 3 -7.01 -4.34 4.58
N GLN A 4 -6.46 -3.91 5.71
CA GLN A 4 -5.01 -4.02 5.97
C GLN A 4 -4.56 -5.35 6.59
N ILE A 5 -5.48 -6.18 7.08
CA ILE A 5 -5.16 -7.47 7.71
C ILE A 5 -5.16 -8.62 6.68
N GLU A 6 -5.79 -8.45 5.51
CA GLU A 6 -5.89 -9.52 4.49
C GLU A 6 -4.54 -9.88 3.85
N THR A 7 -3.62 -8.91 3.69
CA THR A 7 -2.26 -9.14 3.16
C THR A 7 -1.31 -9.81 4.16
N GLU A 8 -1.73 -10.01 5.41
CA GLU A 8 -0.87 -10.48 6.50
C GLU A 8 -0.63 -12.00 6.49
N ARG A 9 -1.36 -12.77 5.66
CA ARG A 9 -1.43 -14.23 5.82
C ARG A 9 -0.29 -15.07 5.21
N LEU A 10 0.80 -14.47 4.73
CA LEU A 10 1.97 -15.22 4.22
C LEU A 10 3.34 -14.63 4.58
N ALA A 11 3.41 -13.52 5.33
CA ALA A 11 4.70 -12.92 5.67
C ALA A 11 5.31 -13.62 6.89
N ARG A 12 6.52 -14.16 6.74
CA ARG A 12 7.28 -14.78 7.85
C ARG A 12 7.57 -13.69 8.90
N THR A 13 7.26 -13.93 10.17
CA THR A 13 7.53 -12.96 11.25
C THR A 13 8.76 -13.40 12.04
N LEU A 14 9.66 -12.46 12.31
CA LEU A 14 10.94 -12.73 12.98
C LEU A 14 11.35 -11.57 13.90
N GLY A 15 11.98 -11.85 15.04
CA GLY A 15 12.47 -10.82 15.95
C GLY A 15 13.76 -10.15 15.48
N VAL A 16 14.07 -8.92 15.90
CA VAL A 16 15.36 -8.25 15.59
C VAL A 16 16.58 -9.09 15.99
N ARG A 17 16.49 -9.82 17.12
CA ARG A 17 17.57 -10.69 17.60
C ARG A 17 17.80 -11.90 16.68
N GLU A 18 16.72 -12.53 16.25
CA GLU A 18 16.76 -13.64 15.29
C GLU A 18 17.23 -13.16 13.90
N LEU A 19 16.85 -11.93 13.51
CA LEU A 19 17.24 -11.36 12.22
C LEU A 19 18.75 -11.20 12.16
N ARG A 20 19.38 -10.82 13.28
CA ARG A 20 20.83 -10.68 13.36
C ARG A 20 21.55 -12.02 13.17
N SER A 21 21.00 -13.14 13.62
CA SER A 21 21.60 -14.47 13.41
C SER A 21 21.32 -15.05 12.03
N GLU A 22 20.17 -14.71 11.42
CA GLU A 22 19.72 -15.31 10.15
C GLU A 22 19.74 -14.36 8.95
N LEU A 23 20.41 -13.20 9.07
CA LEU A 23 20.35 -12.11 8.07
C LEU A 23 20.58 -12.61 6.64
N ALA A 24 21.64 -13.40 6.42
CA ALA A 24 21.98 -13.91 5.10
C ALA A 24 20.89 -14.83 4.52
N SER A 25 20.22 -15.61 5.37
CA SER A 25 19.10 -16.47 4.95
C SER A 25 17.88 -15.62 4.58
N VAL A 26 17.53 -14.66 5.43
CA VAL A 26 16.41 -13.75 5.22
C VAL A 26 16.60 -12.91 3.94
N VAL A 27 17.81 -12.43 3.67
CA VAL A 27 18.11 -11.69 2.43
C VAL A 27 18.01 -12.57 1.19
N ARG A 28 18.43 -13.84 1.25
CA ARG A 28 18.23 -14.78 0.13
C ARG A 28 16.76 -15.08 -0.12
N SER A 29 15.98 -15.32 0.94
CA SER A 29 14.52 -15.44 0.85
C SER A 29 13.89 -14.20 0.24
N ALA A 30 14.32 -13.01 0.66
CA ALA A 30 13.86 -11.75 0.09
C ALA A 30 14.19 -11.61 -1.40
N ALA A 31 15.40 -11.99 -1.81
CA ALA A 31 15.78 -12.01 -3.22
C ALA A 31 14.95 -13.01 -4.05
N ALA A 32 14.46 -14.09 -3.43
CA ALA A 32 13.55 -15.06 -4.05
C ALA A 32 12.08 -14.58 -4.11
N GLY A 33 11.78 -13.39 -3.59
CA GLY A 33 10.44 -12.80 -3.61
C GLY A 33 9.68 -12.89 -2.28
N GLU A 34 10.25 -13.55 -1.27
CA GLU A 34 9.58 -13.71 0.02
C GLU A 34 9.63 -12.42 0.85
N ARG A 35 8.59 -12.18 1.66
CA ARG A 35 8.48 -11.02 2.55
C ARG A 35 8.53 -11.47 4.00
N THR A 36 9.42 -10.86 4.78
CA THR A 36 9.60 -11.13 6.21
C THR A 36 9.32 -9.87 7.03
N ILE A 37 8.45 -9.95 8.03
CA ILE A 37 8.18 -8.89 9.00
C ILE A 37 9.16 -9.00 10.16
N VAL A 38 9.80 -7.88 10.50
CA VAL A 38 10.74 -7.77 11.62
C VAL A 38 10.03 -7.13 12.80
N THR A 39 10.11 -7.78 13.96
CA THR A 39 9.49 -7.32 15.20
C THR A 39 10.53 -6.96 16.26
N SER A 40 10.23 -5.94 17.07
CA SER A 40 10.98 -5.59 18.28
C SER A 40 10.04 -5.68 19.47
N GLY A 41 10.38 -6.53 20.45
CA GLY A 41 9.51 -6.74 21.62
C GLY A 41 8.10 -7.22 21.27
N GLY A 42 7.93 -8.02 20.20
CA GLY A 42 6.62 -8.50 19.73
C GLY A 42 5.84 -7.51 18.86
N HIS A 43 6.37 -6.31 18.62
CA HIS A 43 5.71 -5.28 17.82
C HIS A 43 6.37 -5.19 16.43
N PRO A 44 5.63 -5.22 15.32
CA PRO A 44 6.19 -5.02 13.98
C PRO A 44 6.87 -3.65 13.85
N VAL A 45 8.12 -3.62 13.34
CA VAL A 45 8.92 -2.40 13.20
C VAL A 45 9.51 -2.20 11.81
N ALA A 46 9.68 -3.28 11.03
CA ALA A 46 10.22 -3.21 9.68
C ALA A 46 9.81 -4.42 8.84
N GLN A 47 10.13 -4.38 7.56
CA GLN A 47 9.95 -5.48 6.62
C GLN A 47 11.20 -5.65 5.78
N VAL A 48 11.58 -6.91 5.52
CA VAL A 48 12.60 -7.28 4.53
C VAL A 48 11.90 -8.02 3.41
N GLY A 49 12.10 -7.58 2.19
CA GLY A 49 11.50 -8.18 1.00
C GLY A 49 12.32 -7.85 -0.24
N PRO A 50 11.95 -8.41 -1.40
CA PRO A 50 12.58 -8.03 -2.66
C PRO A 50 12.48 -6.52 -2.86
N LEU A 51 13.56 -5.93 -3.38
CA LEU A 51 13.51 -4.57 -3.90
C LEU A 51 12.60 -4.60 -5.13
N ASP A 52 11.37 -4.10 -4.97
CA ASP A 52 10.36 -3.96 -6.03
C ASP A 52 10.13 -5.21 -6.89
N ALA A 53 9.89 -6.38 -6.26
CA ALA A 53 9.13 -7.42 -6.95
C ALA A 53 7.63 -7.04 -6.88
N ASP A 54 7.07 -6.67 -8.03
CA ASP A 54 5.64 -6.65 -8.35
C ASP A 54 4.79 -5.41 -7.98
N ALA A 55 5.37 -4.21 -7.96
CA ALA A 55 4.62 -3.10 -8.56
C ALA A 55 5.11 -3.04 -10.01
N PRO A 56 4.31 -3.48 -11.01
CA PRO A 56 4.71 -3.27 -12.39
C PRO A 56 4.95 -1.77 -12.53
N ASP A 57 6.10 -1.40 -13.09
CA ASP A 57 6.45 0.00 -13.32
C ASP A 57 5.20 0.74 -13.79
N LEU A 58 4.74 1.71 -12.99
CA LEU A 58 3.45 2.34 -13.19
C LEU A 58 3.42 3.01 -14.58
N ALA A 59 4.58 3.44 -15.08
CA ALA A 59 4.76 3.91 -16.46
C ALA A 59 4.52 2.80 -17.50
N ARG A 60 4.97 1.57 -17.24
CA ARG A 60 4.73 0.38 -18.08
C ARG A 60 3.25 -0.01 -18.10
N LEU A 61 2.54 0.11 -16.98
CA LEU A 61 1.10 -0.16 -16.94
C LEU A 61 0.28 0.88 -17.69
N ILE A 62 0.70 2.14 -17.59
CA ILE A 62 0.10 3.25 -18.34
C ILE A 62 0.32 3.06 -19.84
N SER A 63 1.54 2.71 -20.27
CA SER A 63 1.83 2.51 -21.70
C SER A 63 1.15 1.27 -22.29
N ALA A 64 0.97 0.21 -21.49
CA ALA A 64 0.19 -0.96 -21.87
C ALA A 64 -1.33 -0.73 -21.86
N GLY A 65 -1.81 0.44 -21.42
CA GLY A 65 -3.23 0.76 -21.32
C GLY A 65 -3.98 0.01 -20.22
N SER A 66 -3.28 -0.72 -19.35
CA SER A 66 -3.89 -1.45 -18.22
C SER A 66 -4.28 -0.53 -17.06
N VAL A 67 -3.68 0.66 -16.98
CA VAL A 67 -3.96 1.67 -15.96
C VAL A 67 -4.13 3.03 -16.64
N ILE A 68 -5.14 3.79 -16.24
CA ILE A 68 -5.31 5.18 -16.68
C ILE A 68 -4.41 6.08 -15.84
N PRO A 69 -3.55 6.90 -16.46
CA PRO A 69 -2.67 7.80 -15.73
C PRO A 69 -3.48 8.81 -14.89
N PRO A 70 -2.94 9.28 -13.75
CA PRO A 70 -3.60 10.28 -12.94
C PRO A 70 -3.79 11.58 -13.74
N ARG A 71 -5.01 12.14 -13.69
CA ARG A 71 -5.33 13.42 -14.35
C ARG A 71 -4.64 14.63 -13.69
N ARG A 72 -4.30 14.52 -12.40
CA ARG A 72 -3.60 15.55 -11.64
C ARG A 72 -2.21 15.04 -11.29
N THR A 73 -1.20 15.76 -11.75
CA THR A 73 0.23 15.50 -11.45
C THR A 73 0.79 16.49 -10.43
N SER A 74 -0.01 17.47 -9.99
CA SER A 74 0.37 18.41 -8.93
C SER A 74 0.39 17.73 -7.56
N GLU A 75 1.03 18.39 -6.59
CA GLU A 75 0.92 18.02 -5.19
C GLU A 75 -0.55 17.84 -4.75
N TRP A 76 -0.78 16.88 -3.86
CA TRP A 76 -2.11 16.63 -3.35
C TRP A 76 -2.56 17.79 -2.45
N ARG A 77 -3.75 18.31 -2.73
CA ARG A 77 -4.43 19.29 -1.87
C ARG A 77 -5.86 18.82 -1.63
N PRO A 78 -6.35 18.85 -0.39
CA PRO A 78 -7.74 18.54 -0.12
C PRO A 78 -8.65 19.51 -0.88
N PRO A 79 -9.76 19.04 -1.47
CA PRO A 79 -10.72 19.93 -2.10
C PRO A 79 -11.36 20.85 -1.07
N ALA A 80 -11.80 22.04 -1.50
CA ALA A 80 -12.58 22.93 -0.66
C ALA A 80 -13.86 22.20 -0.17
N PRO A 81 -14.18 22.23 1.13
CA PRO A 81 -15.40 21.62 1.65
C PRO A 81 -16.65 22.21 0.98
N VAL A 82 -17.61 21.35 0.65
CA VAL A 82 -18.93 21.77 0.17
C VAL A 82 -19.92 21.67 1.31
N THR A 83 -20.57 22.77 1.66
CA THR A 83 -21.61 22.79 2.68
C THR A 83 -22.87 22.11 2.14
N VAL A 84 -23.33 21.06 2.81
CA VAL A 84 -24.59 20.37 2.51
C VAL A 84 -25.56 20.53 3.68
N TRP A 85 -26.85 20.70 3.38
CA TRP A 85 -27.89 20.75 4.40
C TRP A 85 -28.15 19.36 4.98
N ALA A 86 -28.43 19.30 6.29
CA ALA A 86 -28.87 18.07 6.94
C ALA A 86 -30.18 17.57 6.30
N GLY A 87 -30.22 16.29 5.94
CA GLY A 87 -31.38 15.68 5.27
C GLY A 87 -31.28 15.58 3.75
N VAL A 88 -30.24 16.14 3.12
CA VAL A 88 -30.02 15.96 1.68
C VAL A 88 -29.43 14.58 1.39
N ARG A 89 -29.99 13.93 0.37
CA ARG A 89 -29.46 12.69 -0.20
C ARG A 89 -28.07 12.91 -0.81
N ILE A 90 -27.05 12.32 -0.19
CA ILE A 90 -25.64 12.44 -0.60
C ILE A 90 -25.44 12.04 -2.07
N ASP A 91 -26.16 11.02 -2.56
CA ASP A 91 -26.07 10.57 -3.94
C ASP A 91 -26.56 11.60 -4.96
N GLN A 92 -27.55 12.42 -4.59
CA GLN A 92 -28.03 13.52 -5.42
C GLN A 92 -26.98 14.64 -5.51
N VAL A 93 -26.42 15.04 -4.36
CA VAL A 93 -25.36 16.06 -4.30
C VAL A 93 -24.14 15.63 -5.11
N LEU A 94 -23.72 14.37 -5.00
CA LEU A 94 -22.59 13.86 -5.76
C LEU A 94 -22.86 13.86 -7.27
N ARG A 95 -24.09 13.62 -7.71
CA ARG A 95 -24.46 13.68 -9.13
C ARG A 95 -24.39 15.10 -9.67
N GLU A 96 -24.92 16.06 -8.92
CA GLU A 96 -24.86 17.50 -9.26
C GLU A 96 -23.43 18.03 -9.32
N LEU A 97 -22.57 17.61 -8.39
CA LEU A 97 -21.16 18.00 -8.39
C LEU A 97 -20.32 17.33 -9.48
N ARG A 98 -20.78 16.18 -10.01
CA ARG A 98 -20.01 15.38 -10.98
C ARG A 98 -20.33 15.67 -12.44
N GLY A 99 -21.46 16.34 -12.73
CA GLY A 99 -21.82 16.87 -14.06
C GLY A 99 -21.50 15.94 -15.22
#